data_AF-A0A060VZF6-F1
#
_entry.id   AF-A0A060VZF6-F1
#
_cell.length_a   1.000
_cell.length_b   1.000
_cell.length_c   1.000
_cell.angle_alpha   90.00
_cell.angle_beta   90.00
_cell.angle_gamma   90.00
#
_symmetry.space_group_name_H-M   'P 1'
#
loop_
_entity.id
_entity.type
_entity.pdbx_description
1 polymer ?
#
loop_
_entity_poly.entity_id
_entity_poly.type
_entity_poly.pdbx_seq_one_letter_code
_entity_poly.pdbx_strand_id
1 'polypeptide(L)'
;MDDLYLSVCVCVSVHAFLNYAESRLTQLESCRCERTCSANGVVYRDKELWVEPENCRNCGCMNGVVECRRIFCPPANCSEDSLSVHVEGTCCKKCRPKCTYMAQTLSEGQRLLTKRCTECKNGMMVRVTENCPELNCTLKEQILPDNRCCNICKGYDFCAEGLICGENSECKNRNTRAECECKSGFASIHGDSTYCEGRQL
;
A
#
# COMPACT_ATOMS: atom_id res chain seq x y z
N MET A 1 -32.03 1.50 -7.69
CA MET A 1 -31.78 0.06 -7.42
C MET A 1 -31.23 -0.46 -8.72
N ASP A 2 -29.99 -0.11 -9.01
CA ASP A 2 -29.46 -0.17 -10.38
C ASP A 2 -28.00 -0.59 -10.30
N ASP A 3 -27.77 -1.86 -9.97
CA ASP A 3 -26.46 -2.48 -10.14
C ASP A 3 -26.50 -3.34 -11.40
N LEU A 4 -26.07 -2.69 -12.48
CA LEU A 4 -25.85 -3.23 -13.80
C LEU A 4 -24.77 -4.33 -13.70
N TYR A 5 -25.21 -5.58 -13.58
CA TYR A 5 -24.37 -6.77 -13.71
C TYR A 5 -23.63 -6.74 -15.06
N LEU A 6 -22.35 -6.37 -15.05
CA LEU A 6 -21.51 -6.39 -16.23
C LEU A 6 -21.01 -7.83 -16.47
N SER A 7 -21.92 -8.71 -16.90
CA SER A 7 -21.59 -10.04 -17.40
C SER A 7 -20.94 -9.89 -18.78
N VAL A 8 -19.61 -10.03 -18.86
CA VAL A 8 -18.92 -10.05 -20.16
C VAL A 8 -19.04 -11.46 -20.75
N CYS A 9 -19.99 -11.64 -21.66
CA CYS A 9 -20.17 -12.89 -22.40
C CYS A 9 -19.17 -12.95 -23.58
N VAL A 10 -18.34 -13.99 -23.62
CA VAL A 10 -17.48 -14.29 -24.78
C VAL A 10 -18.18 -15.35 -25.64
N CYS A 11 -18.52 -15.02 -26.88
CA CYS A 11 -19.20 -15.91 -27.82
C CYS A 11 -18.24 -16.39 -28.92
N VAL A 12 -18.12 -17.70 -29.13
CA VAL A 12 -17.39 -18.27 -30.27
C VAL A 12 -18.38 -18.51 -31.41
N SER A 13 -18.16 -17.87 -32.57
CA SER A 13 -19.07 -17.99 -33.71
C SER A 13 -18.84 -19.30 -34.48
N VAL A 14 -19.75 -20.27 -34.38
CA VAL A 14 -19.80 -21.42 -35.29
C VAL A 14 -20.92 -21.16 -36.31
N HIS A 15 -20.54 -20.85 -37.55
CA HIS A 15 -21.50 -20.52 -38.61
C HIS A 15 -21.60 -21.69 -39.61
N ALA A 16 -22.70 -22.46 -39.56
CA ALA A 16 -23.36 -23.03 -40.74
C ALA A 16 -24.68 -23.73 -40.38
N PHE A 17 -25.76 -23.20 -40.95
CA PHE A 17 -27.15 -23.63 -40.95
C PHE A 17 -27.38 -25.13 -41.23
N LEU A 18 -28.12 -25.85 -40.36
CA LEU A 18 -29.50 -26.34 -40.57
C LEU A 18 -29.89 -27.30 -39.42
N ASN A 19 -30.88 -26.92 -38.60
CA ASN A 19 -31.92 -27.77 -37.94
C ASN A 19 -32.49 -27.05 -36.70
N TYR A 20 -33.41 -26.14 -37.00
CA TYR A 20 -33.99 -25.09 -36.15
C TYR A 20 -34.74 -25.53 -34.88
N ALA A 21 -34.93 -26.84 -34.64
CA ALA A 21 -35.67 -27.35 -33.48
C ALA A 21 -34.81 -28.10 -32.44
N GLU A 22 -33.74 -28.80 -32.85
CA GLU A 22 -32.74 -29.37 -31.92
C GLU A 22 -31.72 -28.30 -31.44
N SER A 23 -31.63 -27.17 -32.15
CA SER A 23 -30.71 -26.07 -31.83
C SER A 23 -31.11 -25.20 -30.63
N ARG A 24 -32.26 -25.46 -29.98
CA ARG A 24 -32.74 -24.65 -28.85
C ARG A 24 -32.16 -25.09 -27.50
N LEU A 25 -31.75 -26.35 -27.35
CA LEU A 25 -31.12 -26.85 -26.12
C LEU A 25 -29.58 -26.76 -26.17
N THR A 26 -28.97 -26.85 -27.36
CA THR A 26 -27.52 -26.70 -27.55
C THR A 26 -27.06 -25.24 -27.68
N GLN A 27 -27.97 -24.27 -27.90
CA GLN A 27 -27.64 -22.84 -27.90
C GLN A 27 -27.31 -22.25 -26.52
N LEU A 28 -27.59 -22.96 -25.42
CA LEU A 28 -27.10 -22.56 -24.09
C LEU A 28 -25.69 -23.07 -23.79
N GLU A 29 -25.07 -23.88 -24.67
CA GLU A 29 -23.78 -24.55 -24.39
C GLU A 29 -22.54 -23.82 -24.94
N SER A 30 -22.66 -22.64 -25.57
CA SER A 30 -21.48 -21.91 -26.08
C SER A 30 -21.42 -20.41 -25.72
N CYS A 31 -22.13 -19.99 -24.67
CA CYS A 31 -21.87 -18.72 -24.00
C CYS A 31 -21.28 -19.00 -22.62
N ARG A 32 -19.96 -18.85 -22.48
CA ARG A 32 -19.32 -18.92 -21.17
C ARG A 32 -19.44 -17.55 -20.51
N CYS A 33 -20.35 -17.43 -19.54
CA CYS A 33 -20.37 -16.30 -18.62
C CYS A 33 -19.18 -16.46 -17.68
N GLU A 34 -18.07 -15.75 -17.94
CA GLU A 34 -16.99 -15.65 -16.98
C GLU A 34 -17.42 -14.68 -15.89
N ARG A 35 -17.56 -15.19 -14.67
CA ARG A 35 -17.74 -14.32 -13.52
C ARG A 35 -16.45 -13.54 -13.34
N THR A 36 -16.59 -12.23 -13.18
CA THR A 36 -15.46 -11.33 -12.98
C THR A 36 -15.78 -10.39 -11.84
N CYS A 37 -14.73 -9.84 -11.23
CA CYS A 37 -14.79 -8.86 -10.18
C CYS A 37 -14.05 -7.61 -10.62
N SER A 38 -14.50 -6.43 -10.21
CA SER A 38 -13.75 -5.20 -10.39
C SER A 38 -13.25 -4.68 -9.05
N ALA A 39 -11.94 -4.46 -8.92
CA ALA A 39 -11.31 -3.88 -7.74
C ALA A 39 -10.18 -2.94 -8.16
N ASN A 40 -10.15 -1.73 -7.60
CA ASN A 40 -9.14 -0.69 -7.88
C ASN A 40 -8.94 -0.40 -9.38
N GLY A 41 -10.01 -0.45 -10.17
CA GLY A 41 -9.97 -0.24 -11.62
C GLY A 41 -9.42 -1.41 -12.43
N VAL A 42 -9.10 -2.53 -11.79
CA VAL A 42 -8.65 -3.78 -12.43
C VAL A 42 -9.80 -4.79 -12.43
N VAL A 43 -9.92 -5.55 -13.52
CA VAL A 43 -10.90 -6.64 -13.66
C VAL A 43 -10.21 -7.98 -13.44
N TYR A 44 -10.70 -8.73 -12.46
CA TYR A 44 -10.21 -10.04 -12.05
C TYR A 44 -11.20 -11.13 -12.48
N ARG A 45 -10.68 -12.29 -12.88
CA ARG A 45 -11.50 -13.47 -13.23
C ARG A 45 -11.92 -14.23 -11.99
N ASP A 46 -12.98 -15.02 -12.10
CA ASP A 46 -13.39 -15.96 -11.06
C ASP A 46 -12.21 -16.82 -10.59
N LYS A 47 -12.07 -16.93 -9.27
CA LYS A 47 -11.01 -17.60 -8.51
C LYS A 47 -9.63 -16.97 -8.61
N GLU A 48 -9.51 -15.82 -9.27
CA GLU A 48 -8.26 -15.06 -9.26
C GLU A 48 -8.02 -14.47 -7.88
N LEU A 49 -6.77 -14.56 -7.42
CA LEU A 49 -6.31 -14.06 -6.13
C LEU A 49 -5.29 -12.97 -6.35
N TRP A 50 -5.38 -11.90 -5.55
CA TRP A 50 -4.40 -10.83 -5.54
C TRP A 50 -4.12 -10.36 -4.12
N VAL A 51 -2.99 -9.69 -3.97
CA VAL A 51 -2.58 -9.05 -2.72
C VAL A 51 -2.76 -7.56 -2.90
N GLU A 52 -3.30 -6.90 -1.89
CA GLU A 52 -3.29 -5.45 -1.77
C GLU A 52 -2.34 -5.06 -0.65
N PRO A 53 -1.07 -4.74 -0.94
CA PRO A 53 -0.07 -4.38 0.06
C PRO A 53 -0.47 -3.18 0.90
N GLU A 54 -1.06 -2.16 0.26
CA GLU A 54 -1.51 -0.90 0.90
C GLU A 54 -2.57 -1.12 1.98
N ASN A 55 -3.47 -2.10 1.75
CA ASN A 55 -4.54 -2.45 2.67
C ASN A 55 -4.22 -3.74 3.47
N CYS A 56 -3.00 -4.26 3.34
CA CYS A 56 -2.52 -5.51 3.92
C CYS A 56 -3.55 -6.65 3.87
N ARG A 57 -4.09 -6.95 2.69
CA ARG A 57 -5.13 -7.98 2.53
C ARG A 57 -4.89 -8.87 1.32
N ASN A 58 -5.28 -10.12 1.46
CA ASN A 58 -5.41 -11.07 0.36
C ASN A 58 -6.86 -11.02 -0.10
N CYS A 59 -7.07 -10.72 -1.36
CA CYS A 59 -8.38 -10.68 -1.97
C CYS A 59 -8.51 -11.78 -3.01
N GLY A 60 -9.73 -12.23 -3.23
CA GLY A 60 -10.08 -13.19 -4.25
C GLY A 60 -11.41 -12.84 -4.90
N CYS A 61 -11.53 -13.14 -6.18
CA CYS A 61 -12.81 -13.06 -6.87
C CYS A 61 -13.54 -14.39 -6.72
N MET A 62 -14.60 -14.43 -5.93
CA MET A 62 -15.37 -15.64 -5.65
C MET A 62 -16.78 -15.48 -6.20
N ASN A 63 -17.08 -16.17 -7.30
CA ASN A 63 -18.36 -16.10 -7.99
C ASN A 63 -18.79 -14.67 -8.35
N GLY A 64 -17.86 -13.82 -8.79
CA GLY A 64 -18.13 -12.43 -9.17
C GLY A 64 -18.24 -11.47 -7.98
N VAL A 65 -17.91 -11.93 -6.77
CA VAL A 65 -17.83 -11.10 -5.57
C VAL A 65 -16.37 -11.02 -5.10
N VAL A 66 -15.90 -9.82 -4.75
CA VAL A 66 -14.58 -9.64 -4.14
C VAL A 66 -14.66 -10.03 -2.67
N GLU A 67 -13.91 -11.06 -2.29
CA GLU A 67 -13.72 -11.46 -0.89
C GLU A 67 -12.29 -11.15 -0.45
N CYS A 68 -12.13 -10.26 0.53
CA CYS A 68 -10.83 -9.91 1.09
C CYS A 68 -10.67 -10.40 2.53
N ARG A 69 -9.48 -10.89 2.85
CA ARG A 69 -9.07 -11.29 4.20
C ARG A 69 -7.78 -10.58 4.57
N ARG A 70 -7.71 -10.07 5.79
CA ARG A 70 -6.51 -9.41 6.32
C ARG A 70 -5.33 -10.38 6.37
N ILE A 71 -4.15 -9.85 6.09
CA ILE A 71 -2.88 -10.55 6.29
C ILE A 71 -2.40 -10.22 7.70
N PHE A 72 -2.20 -11.26 8.51
CA PHE A 72 -1.58 -11.11 9.82
C PHE A 72 -0.07 -11.27 9.67
N CYS A 73 0.67 -10.18 9.87
CA CYS A 73 2.12 -10.21 9.78
C CYS A 73 2.72 -10.86 11.03
N PRO A 74 3.57 -11.88 10.88
CA PRO A 74 4.30 -12.42 12.02
C PRO A 74 5.27 -11.37 12.57
N PRO A 75 5.57 -11.39 13.88
CA PRO A 75 6.61 -10.56 14.45
C PRO A 75 7.94 -10.77 13.72
N ALA A 76 8.58 -9.68 13.30
CA ALA A 76 9.87 -9.74 12.63
C ALA A 76 10.99 -9.91 13.67
N ASN A 77 11.52 -11.13 13.80
CA ASN A 77 12.68 -11.42 14.65
C ASN A 77 13.98 -11.14 13.88
N CYS A 78 14.37 -9.87 13.85
CA CYS A 78 15.60 -9.44 13.19
C CYS A 78 16.83 -9.68 14.07
N SER A 79 17.98 -9.94 13.44
CA SER A 79 19.27 -10.01 14.15
C SER A 79 19.65 -8.63 14.69
N GLU A 80 20.64 -8.57 15.60
CA GLU A 80 21.11 -7.31 16.17
C GLU A 80 21.53 -6.30 15.08
N ASP A 81 22.08 -6.76 13.96
CA ASP A 81 22.53 -5.91 12.84
C ASP A 81 21.43 -5.52 11.85
N SER A 82 20.17 -5.88 12.12
CA SER A 82 19.06 -5.61 11.21
C SER A 82 17.84 -5.00 11.92
N LEU A 83 17.05 -4.24 11.16
CA LEU A 83 15.80 -3.66 11.60
C LEU A 83 14.66 -4.12 10.70
N SER A 84 13.47 -4.24 11.27
CA SER A 84 12.25 -4.53 10.53
C SER A 84 11.77 -3.26 9.83
N VAL A 85 11.68 -3.30 8.50
CA VAL A 85 11.29 -2.15 7.67
C VAL A 85 10.21 -2.54 6.67
N HIS A 86 9.32 -1.60 6.35
CA HIS A 86 8.42 -1.76 5.22
C HIS A 86 9.22 -1.71 3.92
N VAL A 87 8.95 -2.66 3.03
CA VAL A 87 9.56 -2.72 1.70
C VAL A 87 8.44 -2.50 0.68
N GLU A 88 8.71 -1.67 -0.32
CA GLU A 88 7.76 -1.37 -1.39
C GLU A 88 7.18 -2.65 -2.01
N GLY A 89 5.86 -2.66 -2.21
CA GLY A 89 5.12 -3.81 -2.74
C GLY A 89 4.88 -4.95 -1.75
N THR A 90 5.22 -4.78 -0.47
CA THR A 90 4.98 -5.81 0.56
C THR A 90 4.23 -5.22 1.75
N CYS A 91 3.21 -5.93 2.24
CA CYS A 91 2.55 -5.52 3.49
C CYS A 91 3.52 -5.71 4.69
N CYS A 92 4.05 -6.91 4.87
CA CYS A 92 4.77 -7.23 6.09
C CYS A 92 6.21 -6.70 6.07
N LYS A 93 6.64 -6.13 7.21
CA LYS A 93 8.01 -5.68 7.41
C LYS A 93 9.00 -6.83 7.21
N LYS A 94 10.13 -6.53 6.58
CA LYS A 94 11.24 -7.47 6.38
C LYS A 94 12.48 -6.96 7.10
N CYS A 95 13.32 -7.88 7.56
CA CYS A 95 14.60 -7.52 8.17
C CYS A 95 15.56 -7.01 7.08
N ARG A 96 16.07 -5.80 7.27
CA ARG A 96 17.11 -5.21 6.43
C ARG A 96 18.28 -4.76 7.30
N PRO A 97 19.52 -4.77 6.75
CA PRO A 97 20.68 -4.29 7.49
C PRO A 97 20.46 -2.86 7.99
N LYS A 98 20.83 -2.59 9.23
CA LYS A 98 20.78 -1.25 9.81
C LYS A 98 22.09 -0.52 9.55
N CYS A 99 22.05 0.81 9.51
CA CYS A 99 23.25 1.65 9.52
C CYS A 99 23.42 2.29 10.89
N THR A 100 24.66 2.43 11.34
CA THR A 100 24.99 3.16 12.57
C THR A 100 25.83 4.38 12.22
N TYR A 101 25.36 5.58 12.57
CA TYR A 101 26.07 6.82 12.29
C TYR A 101 25.93 7.80 13.47
N MET A 102 27.05 8.24 14.05
CA MET A 102 27.06 9.19 15.18
C MET A 102 26.10 8.80 16.31
N ALA A 103 26.09 7.52 16.70
CA ALA A 103 25.19 6.92 17.70
C ALA A 103 23.69 6.87 17.32
N GLN A 104 23.32 7.26 16.10
CA GLN A 104 21.99 7.03 15.55
C GLN A 104 21.95 5.71 14.79
N THR A 105 20.88 4.94 15.00
CA THR A 105 20.57 3.75 14.20
C THR A 105 19.57 4.12 13.13
N LEU A 106 19.93 3.89 11.88
CA LEU A 106 19.09 4.15 10.72
C LEU A 106 18.65 2.84 10.08
N SER A 107 17.39 2.82 9.65
CA SER A 107 16.82 1.71 8.90
C SER A 107 17.12 1.85 7.40
N GLU A 108 17.03 0.75 6.64
CA GLU A 108 17.23 0.78 5.19
C GLU A 108 16.36 1.86 4.52
N GLY A 109 16.97 2.64 3.61
CA GLY A 109 16.34 3.77 2.93
C GLY A 109 16.26 5.06 3.74
N GLN A 110 16.58 5.06 5.04
CA GLN A 110 16.55 6.29 5.82
C GLN A 110 17.68 7.25 5.44
N ARG A 111 17.35 8.52 5.35
CA ARG A 111 18.22 9.64 5.01
C ARG A 111 18.49 10.52 6.21
N LEU A 112 19.70 11.06 6.24
CA LEU A 112 20.15 12.00 7.25
C LEU A 112 21.00 13.09 6.59
N LEU A 113 20.65 14.33 6.88
CA LEU A 113 21.47 15.50 6.54
C LEU A 113 22.32 15.89 7.75
N THR A 114 23.64 15.71 7.62
CA THR A 114 24.62 16.30 8.55
C THR A 114 25.45 17.35 7.81
N LYS A 115 26.64 17.00 7.33
CA LYS A 115 27.44 17.84 6.41
C LYS A 115 27.05 17.61 4.94
N ARG A 116 26.53 16.44 4.65
CA ARG A 116 26.12 15.98 3.32
C ARG A 116 24.91 15.07 3.47
N CYS A 117 24.05 15.03 2.46
CA CYS A 117 22.94 14.10 2.44
C CYS A 117 23.47 12.67 2.31
N THR A 118 23.03 11.78 3.20
CA THR A 118 23.40 10.37 3.19
C THR A 118 22.17 9.51 3.40
N GLU A 119 22.11 8.36 2.72
CA GLU A 119 21.05 7.36 2.84
C GLU A 119 21.65 6.05 3.34
N CYS A 120 20.94 5.34 4.20
CA CYS A 120 21.30 3.99 4.60
C CYS A 120 20.93 3.01 3.49
N LYS A 121 21.94 2.41 2.86
CA LYS A 121 21.76 1.35 1.86
C LYS A 121 22.62 0.14 2.18
N ASN A 122 21.98 -1.01 2.35
CA ASN A 122 22.61 -2.29 2.65
C ASN A 122 23.61 -2.19 3.83
N GLY A 123 23.24 -1.47 4.89
CA GLY A 123 24.06 -1.31 6.09
C GLY A 123 25.19 -0.29 5.98
N MET A 124 25.29 0.43 4.86
CA MET A 124 26.27 1.50 4.66
C MET A 124 25.60 2.86 4.45
N MET A 125 26.18 3.91 5.05
CA MET A 125 25.77 5.29 4.79
C MET A 125 26.37 5.77 3.46
N VAL A 126 25.55 5.79 2.41
CA VAL A 126 25.95 6.23 1.07
C VAL A 126 25.57 7.69 0.84
N ARG A 127 26.41 8.45 0.15
CA ARG A 127 26.09 9.85 -0.18
C ARG A 127 25.00 9.89 -1.26
N VAL A 128 24.00 10.74 -1.04
CA VAL A 128 22.97 11.04 -2.04
C VAL A 128 23.10 12.50 -2.44
N THR A 129 22.91 12.77 -3.73
CA THR A 129 22.83 14.12 -4.26
C THR A 129 21.37 14.39 -4.57
N GLU A 130 20.80 15.42 -3.95
CA GLU A 130 19.47 15.93 -4.28
C GLU A 130 19.52 17.44 -4.44
N ASN A 131 18.66 17.96 -5.31
CA ASN A 131 18.54 19.39 -5.54
C ASN A 131 17.38 19.89 -4.69
N CYS A 132 17.65 20.80 -3.76
CA CYS A 132 16.62 21.34 -2.90
C CYS A 132 15.84 22.46 -3.60
N PRO A 133 14.50 22.50 -3.43
CA PRO A 133 13.69 23.57 -3.96
C PRO A 133 14.02 24.90 -3.27
N GLU A 134 13.86 26.00 -3.99
CA GLU A 134 13.91 27.33 -3.38
C GLU A 134 12.67 27.55 -2.51
N LEU A 135 12.89 28.10 -1.31
CA LEU A 135 11.84 28.30 -0.32
C LEU A 135 11.47 29.77 -0.22
N ASN A 136 10.17 30.05 -0.26
CA ASN A 136 9.61 31.41 -0.14
C ASN A 136 9.39 31.83 1.32
N CYS A 137 10.18 31.31 2.26
CA CYS A 137 10.09 31.61 3.68
C CYS A 137 11.46 31.93 4.27
N THR A 138 11.46 32.59 5.43
CA THR A 138 12.71 33.01 6.09
C THR A 138 13.46 31.81 6.70
N LEU A 139 14.78 31.94 6.92
CA LEU A 139 15.58 30.90 7.59
C LEU A 139 15.03 30.48 8.96
N LYS A 140 14.32 31.37 9.66
CA LYS A 140 13.69 31.07 10.96
C LYS A 140 12.41 30.22 10.85
N GLU A 141 11.82 30.20 9.68
CA GLU A 141 10.63 29.43 9.34
C GLU A 141 10.98 28.13 8.64
N GLN A 142 12.24 27.91 8.29
CA GLN A 142 12.71 26.67 7.71
C GLN A 142 12.83 25.59 8.79
N ILE A 143 12.42 24.38 8.43
CA ILE A 143 12.59 23.18 9.22
C ILE A 143 13.21 22.09 8.35
N LEU A 144 14.06 21.25 8.95
CA LEU A 144 14.56 20.04 8.33
C LEU A 144 13.61 18.89 8.71
N PRO A 145 12.85 18.32 7.77
CA PRO A 145 11.99 17.18 8.07
C PRO A 145 12.78 15.91 8.32
N ASP A 146 12.15 14.97 9.03
CA ASP A 146 12.73 13.65 9.28
C ASP A 146 12.94 12.94 7.93
N ASN A 147 14.00 12.13 7.82
CA ASN A 147 14.24 11.29 6.64
C ASN A 147 14.42 12.07 5.31
N ARG A 148 14.85 13.34 5.37
CA ARG A 148 15.02 14.23 4.21
C ARG A 148 16.34 14.99 4.30
N CYS A 149 16.80 15.54 3.18
CA CYS A 149 17.96 16.43 3.19
C CYS A 149 17.70 17.83 2.62
N CYS A 150 16.44 18.17 2.41
CA CYS A 150 16.02 19.51 2.04
C CYS A 150 15.09 20.11 3.09
N ASN A 151 15.32 21.38 3.41
CA ASN A 151 14.43 22.13 4.27
C ASN A 151 13.09 22.38 3.58
N ILE A 152 12.08 22.62 4.41
CA ILE A 152 10.74 23.06 4.01
C ILE A 152 10.31 24.23 4.90
N CYS A 153 9.25 24.93 4.51
CA CYS A 153 8.67 25.98 5.34
C CYS A 153 7.75 25.40 6.43
N LYS A 154 7.67 26.08 7.58
CA LYS A 154 6.64 25.80 8.60
C LYS A 154 5.24 25.83 7.98
N GLY A 155 4.36 24.95 8.49
CA GLY A 155 3.00 24.78 7.96
C GLY A 155 2.90 23.86 6.75
N TYR A 156 4.01 23.23 6.35
CA TYR A 156 4.01 22.19 5.32
C TYR A 156 3.05 21.05 5.69
N ASP A 157 2.28 20.60 4.70
CA ASP A 157 1.35 19.49 4.85
C ASP A 157 1.99 18.17 4.42
N PHE A 158 2.52 17.42 5.37
CA PHE A 158 3.10 16.10 5.10
C PHE A 158 2.04 15.07 4.72
N CYS A 159 0.77 15.25 5.11
CA CYS A 159 -0.31 14.33 4.74
C CYS A 159 -0.71 14.48 3.26
N ALA A 160 -0.56 15.68 2.70
CA ALA A 160 -0.83 15.95 1.29
C ALA A 160 0.15 15.23 0.33
N GLU A 161 1.30 14.74 0.82
CA GLU A 161 2.24 13.97 0.00
C GLU A 161 1.78 12.52 -0.29
N GLY A 162 0.63 12.11 0.25
CA GLY A 162 0.08 10.77 0.00
C GLY A 162 0.62 9.69 0.94
N LEU A 163 0.88 10.03 2.21
CA LEU A 163 1.07 8.99 3.23
C LEU A 163 -0.21 8.15 3.32
N ILE A 164 -0.12 6.88 2.91
CA ILE A 164 -1.25 5.95 2.97
C ILE A 164 -1.32 5.37 4.39
N CYS A 165 -2.37 5.74 5.09
CA CYS A 165 -2.69 5.19 6.41
C CYS A 165 -3.70 4.05 6.25
N GLY A 166 -3.49 2.95 6.98
CA GLY A 166 -4.33 1.76 6.85
C GLY A 166 -5.75 1.96 7.38
N GLU A 167 -6.56 0.90 7.31
CA GLU A 167 -7.97 0.96 7.66
C GLU A 167 -8.19 1.43 9.11
N ASN A 168 -9.18 2.30 9.32
CA ASN A 168 -9.49 2.93 10.61
C ASN A 168 -8.37 3.79 11.23
N SER A 169 -7.39 4.19 10.43
CA SER A 169 -6.42 5.21 10.79
C SER A 169 -6.60 6.49 9.97
N GLU A 170 -6.02 7.58 10.44
CA GLU A 170 -6.02 8.89 9.80
C GLU A 170 -4.63 9.51 9.85
N CYS A 171 -4.25 10.21 8.78
CA CYS A 171 -2.98 10.91 8.74
C CYS A 171 -3.03 12.14 9.65
N LYS A 172 -2.00 12.29 10.49
CA LYS A 172 -1.77 13.45 11.34
C LYS A 172 -0.48 14.14 10.94
N ASN A 173 -0.61 15.43 10.66
CA ASN A 173 0.52 16.29 10.35
C ASN A 173 1.30 16.60 11.65
N ARG A 174 2.53 16.13 11.78
CA ARG A 174 3.44 16.50 12.88
C ARG A 174 4.40 17.59 12.41
N ASN A 175 5.25 18.09 13.31
CA ASN A 175 6.16 19.19 12.99
C ASN A 175 7.19 18.85 11.90
N THR A 176 7.70 17.61 11.86
CA THR A 176 8.78 17.21 10.93
C THR A 176 8.43 16.01 10.04
N ARG A 177 7.22 15.46 10.18
CA ARG A 177 6.74 14.29 9.42
C ARG A 177 5.22 14.16 9.46
N ALA A 178 4.65 13.32 8.60
CA ALA A 178 3.30 12.78 8.78
C ALA A 178 3.35 11.46 9.57
N GLU A 179 2.30 11.19 10.33
CA GLU A 179 2.16 9.97 11.12
C GLU A 179 0.71 9.49 11.07
N CYS A 180 0.49 8.19 10.94
CA CYS A 180 -0.85 7.62 11.02
C CYS A 180 -1.27 7.47 12.49
N GLU A 181 -2.53 7.81 12.78
CA GLU A 181 -3.12 7.70 14.11
C GLU A 181 -4.47 6.97 14.01
N CYS A 182 -4.75 6.06 14.94
CA CYS A 182 -6.04 5.35 14.94
C CYS A 182 -7.20 6.31 15.22
N LYS A 183 -8.30 6.14 14.48
CA LYS A 183 -9.54 6.86 14.72
C LYS A 183 -10.12 6.50 16.09
N SER A 184 -10.96 7.38 16.64
CA SER A 184 -11.63 7.14 17.92
C SER A 184 -12.41 5.82 17.93
N GLY A 185 -12.21 5.00 18.97
CA GLY A 185 -12.81 3.66 19.07
C GLY A 185 -11.93 2.53 18.54
N PHE A 186 -10.80 2.86 17.90
CA PHE A 186 -9.83 1.89 17.40
C PHE A 186 -8.50 2.00 18.16
N ALA A 187 -7.74 0.91 18.23
CA ALA A 187 -6.42 0.85 18.87
C ALA A 187 -5.41 0.18 17.93
N SER A 188 -4.15 0.61 18.03
CA SER A 188 -3.07 0.02 17.23
C SER A 188 -2.75 -1.38 17.72
N ILE A 189 -2.60 -2.30 16.78
CA ILE A 189 -2.16 -3.66 17.08
C ILE A 189 -0.63 -3.65 17.14
N HIS A 190 -0.05 -4.14 18.22
CA HIS A 190 1.42 -4.18 18.44
C HIS A 190 2.13 -2.81 18.34
N GLY A 191 1.41 -1.70 18.58
CA GLY A 191 1.99 -0.36 18.55
C GLY A 191 2.25 0.20 17.15
N ASP A 192 1.77 -0.45 16.10
CA ASP A 192 1.84 0.04 14.73
C ASP A 192 0.51 0.71 14.34
N SER A 193 0.48 2.04 14.34
CA SER A 193 -0.72 2.84 14.00
C SER A 193 -1.11 2.76 12.52
N THR A 194 -0.36 2.01 11.71
CA THR A 194 -0.80 1.62 10.36
C THR A 194 -2.01 0.67 10.42
N TYR A 195 -2.19 -0.06 11.52
CA TYR A 195 -3.26 -1.04 11.68
C TYR A 195 -4.08 -0.78 12.94
N CYS A 196 -5.35 -0.44 12.75
CA CYS A 196 -6.24 -0.06 13.82
C CYS A 196 -7.45 -1.00 13.89
N GLU A 197 -7.64 -1.63 15.05
CA GLU A 197 -8.78 -2.52 15.33
C GLU A 197 -9.72 -1.93 16.35
N GLY A 198 -11.01 -2.19 16.17
CA GLY A 198 -12.04 -1.72 17.09
C GLY A 198 -11.75 -2.27 18.49
N ARG A 199 -11.87 -1.43 19.51
CA ARG A 199 -11.83 -1.93 20.88
C ARG A 199 -13.02 -2.86 21.06
N GLN A 200 -12.75 -4.16 21.13
CA GLN A 200 -13.75 -5.13 21.53
C GLN A 200 -13.99 -4.87 23.03
N LEU A 201 -15.09 -4.14 23.30
CA LEU A 201 -15.66 -3.98 24.64
C LEU A 201 -16.32 -5.30 25.06
#